data_AF-A0A1F7T7A2-F1
#
_entry.id   AF-A0A1F7T7A2-F1
#
_cell.length_a   1.000
_cell.length_b   1.000
_cell.length_c   1.000
_cell.angle_alpha   90.00
_cell.angle_beta   90.00
_cell.angle_gamma   90.00
#
_symmetry.space_group_name_H-M   'P 1'
#
loop_
_entity.id
_entity.type
_entity.pdbx_description
1 polymer ?
#
loop_
_entity_poly.entity_id
_entity_poly.type
_entity_poly.pdbx_seq_one_letter_code
_entity_poly.pdbx_strand_id
1 'polypeptide(L)'
;MSSRRKRDWDEPGSGGGDGERRREPRPDLGPLARMSGRALRRLIERVDMDTLSLALRYAEDSVVQRVLRNVSSRTAAALREEMEEGPAAGPEDCAEAQQALLEVAHDLEERGEISFEGPADDALPPLGRELEGRIAGFSLAEASAPDVIALAAGLAARGREHGLVSLEPALERVAEGVLAAGLRMAVDQLPVEEIETVLGRQIDASVYALERNAEIAVEGVLSILEGEDEERTRARLVSFLPEGEADFQRMPEVKLPPSAQAANDIIRASCELAALARREGLGALEEKIEPLPHPLLARGVRLALDGGDLDEVERMLRRRSRTRAERERRKLETLLEGLLLIREGRDPAYIREALEGFLEDKA
;
A
#
# COMPACT_ATOMS: atom_id res chain seq x y z
N MET A 1 -4.87 27.42 24.56
CA MET A 1 -5.91 28.46 24.43
C MET A 1 -5.50 29.40 23.30
N SER A 2 -5.98 29.16 22.08
CA SER A 2 -5.92 30.16 21.01
C SER A 2 -7.28 30.15 20.31
N SER A 3 -7.90 31.31 20.30
CA SER A 3 -9.33 31.50 20.12
C SER A 3 -9.70 31.52 18.64
N ARG A 4 -10.53 30.55 18.20
CA ARG A 4 -11.24 30.58 16.92
C ARG A 4 -12.14 31.82 16.90
N ARG A 5 -11.85 32.82 16.07
CA ARG A 5 -12.82 33.88 15.76
C ARG A 5 -13.82 33.33 14.74
N LYS A 6 -15.04 33.10 15.23
CA LYS A 6 -16.26 32.88 14.45
C LYS A 6 -16.46 34.05 13.48
N ARG A 7 -16.72 33.71 12.21
CA ARG A 7 -17.27 34.60 11.19
C ARG A 7 -18.75 34.77 11.50
N ASP A 8 -19.13 35.95 12.01
CA ASP A 8 -20.51 36.44 12.00
C ASP A 8 -20.57 37.56 10.96
N TRP A 9 -21.33 37.34 9.89
CA TRP A 9 -21.68 38.36 8.90
C TRP A 9 -23.18 38.26 8.63
N ASP A 10 -23.97 38.76 9.59
CA ASP A 10 -25.37 39.10 9.38
C ASP A 10 -25.69 40.35 10.20
N GLU A 11 -25.68 41.52 9.55
CA GLU A 11 -26.61 42.64 9.82
C GLU A 11 -26.41 43.78 8.79
N PRO A 12 -27.48 44.33 8.18
CA PRO A 12 -27.37 45.41 7.21
C PRO A 12 -27.37 46.77 7.92
N GLY A 13 -26.20 47.40 7.99
CA GLY A 13 -26.06 48.78 8.45
C GLY A 13 -26.57 49.78 7.41
N SER A 14 -27.66 50.47 7.75
CA SER A 14 -28.23 51.59 7.00
C SER A 14 -27.33 52.84 7.06
N GLY A 15 -26.84 53.29 5.91
CA GLY A 15 -26.17 54.59 5.76
C GLY A 15 -25.91 54.89 4.29
N GLY A 16 -26.64 55.86 3.73
CA GLY A 16 -26.63 56.17 2.30
C GLY A 16 -25.48 57.05 1.82
N GLY A 17 -25.26 57.00 0.50
CA GLY A 17 -24.58 58.03 -0.30
C GLY A 17 -23.13 57.73 -0.69
N ASP A 18 -22.93 56.96 -1.76
CA ASP A 18 -22.21 57.38 -2.98
C ASP A 18 -21.72 56.18 -3.78
N GLY A 19 -22.11 56.13 -5.06
CA GLY A 19 -21.57 55.22 -6.06
C GLY A 19 -21.97 53.77 -5.88
N GLU A 20 -23.18 53.41 -6.34
CA GLU A 20 -23.45 52.07 -6.85
C GLU A 20 -22.54 51.81 -8.06
N ARG A 21 -21.24 51.56 -7.81
CA ARG A 21 -20.48 50.66 -8.64
C ARG A 21 -21.29 49.38 -8.62
N ARG A 22 -21.94 49.06 -9.74
CA ARG A 22 -22.52 47.74 -9.97
C ARG A 22 -21.40 46.75 -9.65
N ARG A 23 -21.44 46.16 -8.44
CA ARG A 23 -20.53 45.09 -8.10
C ARG A 23 -20.90 43.99 -9.07
N GLU A 24 -20.04 43.76 -10.06
CA GLU A 24 -20.20 42.62 -10.94
C GLU A 24 -20.43 41.39 -10.06
N PRO A 25 -21.38 40.51 -10.43
CA PRO A 25 -21.62 39.30 -9.66
C PRO A 25 -20.28 38.58 -9.53
N ARG A 26 -19.90 38.28 -8.28
CA ARG A 26 -18.64 37.57 -8.03
C ARG A 26 -18.66 36.26 -8.80
N PRO A 27 -17.54 35.87 -9.45
CA PRO A 27 -17.49 34.60 -10.16
C PRO A 27 -17.82 33.45 -9.22
N ASP A 28 -18.72 32.55 -9.64
CA ASP A 28 -19.15 31.41 -8.84
C ASP A 28 -18.35 30.17 -9.24
N LEU A 29 -17.48 29.70 -8.33
CA LEU A 29 -16.72 28.45 -8.52
C LEU A 29 -17.50 27.19 -8.11
N GLY A 30 -18.73 27.32 -7.61
CA GLY A 30 -19.59 26.20 -7.20
C GLY A 30 -19.70 25.07 -8.24
N PRO A 31 -19.78 25.35 -9.56
CA PRO A 31 -19.76 24.30 -10.58
C PRO A 31 -18.53 23.40 -10.55
N LEU A 32 -17.35 23.91 -10.16
CA LEU A 32 -16.11 23.12 -10.08
C LEU A 32 -16.21 21.96 -9.07
N ALA A 33 -17.01 22.12 -8.02
CA ALA A 33 -17.24 21.07 -7.03
C ALA A 33 -17.97 19.86 -7.62
N ARG A 34 -18.82 20.07 -8.64
CA ARG A 34 -19.66 19.04 -9.28
C ARG A 34 -18.98 18.35 -10.48
N MET A 35 -17.83 18.86 -10.90
CA MET A 35 -17.06 18.28 -12.01
C MET A 35 -16.50 16.90 -11.65
N SER A 36 -16.41 16.03 -12.65
CA SER A 36 -15.64 14.78 -12.53
C SER A 36 -14.16 15.07 -12.26
N GLY A 37 -13.47 14.18 -11.54
CA GLY A 37 -12.04 14.37 -11.26
C GLY A 37 -11.19 14.50 -12.52
N ARG A 38 -11.55 13.80 -13.61
CA ARG A 38 -10.88 13.92 -14.92
C ARG A 38 -11.03 15.32 -15.53
N ALA A 39 -12.24 15.87 -15.51
CA ALA A 39 -12.52 17.21 -16.01
C ALA A 39 -11.75 18.27 -15.19
N LEU A 40 -11.74 18.12 -13.86
CA LEU A 40 -11.05 19.04 -12.97
C LEU A 40 -9.53 18.98 -13.17
N ARG A 41 -8.94 17.79 -13.31
CA ARG A 41 -7.50 17.63 -13.63
C ARG A 41 -7.14 18.32 -14.95
N ARG A 42 -7.98 18.15 -15.97
CA ARG A 42 -7.77 18.75 -17.29
C ARG A 42 -7.82 20.28 -17.27
N LEU A 43 -8.65 20.85 -16.40
CA LEU A 43 -8.70 22.28 -16.12
C LEU A 43 -7.41 22.73 -15.41
N ILE A 44 -7.06 22.06 -14.30
CA ILE A 44 -5.89 22.42 -13.49
C ILE A 44 -4.59 22.38 -14.31
N GLU A 45 -4.43 21.41 -15.22
CA GLU A 45 -3.27 21.31 -16.12
C GLU A 45 -3.07 22.53 -17.05
N ARG A 46 -4.11 23.36 -17.23
CA ARG A 46 -4.09 24.53 -18.12
C ARG A 46 -4.04 25.87 -17.40
N VAL A 47 -4.03 25.86 -16.08
CA VAL A 47 -3.99 27.06 -15.25
C VAL A 47 -2.67 27.09 -14.49
N ASP A 48 -2.00 28.22 -14.47
CA ASP A 48 -0.77 28.39 -13.72
C ASP A 48 -1.02 28.43 -12.20
N MET A 49 0.05 28.21 -11.43
CA MET A 49 -0.04 28.10 -9.97
C MET A 49 -0.52 29.40 -9.32
N ASP A 50 -0.12 30.55 -9.83
CA ASP A 50 -0.43 31.85 -9.25
C ASP A 50 -1.93 32.17 -9.42
N THR A 51 -2.46 31.93 -10.62
CA THR A 51 -3.90 32.08 -10.90
C THR A 51 -4.72 31.09 -10.07
N LEU A 52 -4.29 29.82 -9.98
CA LEU A 52 -5.00 28.80 -9.23
C LEU A 52 -5.02 29.08 -7.72
N SER A 53 -3.90 29.52 -7.14
CA SER A 53 -3.79 29.82 -5.70
C SER A 53 -4.63 31.04 -5.33
N LEU A 54 -4.61 32.10 -6.14
CA LEU A 54 -5.42 33.30 -5.96
C LEU A 54 -6.92 32.99 -6.10
N ALA A 55 -7.30 32.17 -7.08
CA ALA A 55 -8.70 31.80 -7.30
C ALA A 55 -9.30 31.03 -6.12
N LEU A 56 -8.50 30.17 -5.47
CA LEU A 56 -8.94 29.31 -4.37
C LEU A 56 -8.93 29.97 -2.99
N ARG A 57 -8.17 31.06 -2.79
CA ARG A 57 -8.00 31.71 -1.48
C ARG A 57 -9.32 32.15 -0.82
N TYR A 58 -10.34 32.48 -1.62
CA TYR A 58 -11.69 32.83 -1.16
C TYR A 58 -12.79 31.90 -1.70
N ALA A 59 -12.41 30.75 -2.26
CA ALA A 59 -13.38 29.76 -2.71
C ALA A 59 -14.06 29.07 -1.52
N GLU A 60 -15.19 28.42 -1.76
CA GLU A 60 -15.80 27.54 -0.76
C GLU A 60 -14.85 26.38 -0.42
N ASP A 61 -14.84 25.95 0.85
CA ASP A 61 -14.01 24.83 1.31
C ASP A 61 -14.25 23.57 0.46
N SER A 62 -15.47 23.36 -0.02
CA SER A 62 -15.86 22.28 -0.92
C SER A 62 -15.04 22.26 -2.21
N VAL A 63 -14.88 23.41 -2.86
CA VAL A 63 -14.11 23.60 -4.09
C VAL A 63 -12.61 23.44 -3.83
N VAL A 64 -12.12 24.03 -2.72
CA VAL A 64 -10.70 23.93 -2.33
C VAL A 64 -10.30 22.47 -2.11
N GLN A 65 -11.07 21.71 -1.32
CA GLN A 65 -10.80 20.30 -1.10
C GLN A 65 -10.90 19.49 -2.40
N ARG A 66 -11.84 19.84 -3.28
CA ARG A 66 -12.01 19.18 -4.58
C ARG A 66 -10.78 19.33 -5.46
N VAL A 67 -10.23 20.54 -5.56
CA VAL A 67 -9.02 20.81 -6.35
C VAL A 67 -7.81 20.11 -5.73
N LEU A 68 -7.63 20.22 -4.41
CA LEU A 68 -6.51 19.59 -3.70
C LEU A 68 -6.49 18.06 -3.85
N ARG A 69 -7.65 17.40 -3.86
CA ARG A 69 -7.78 15.94 -4.07
C ARG A 69 -7.39 15.51 -5.49
N ASN A 70 -7.40 16.43 -6.46
CA ASN A 70 -7.17 16.13 -7.87
C ASN A 70 -5.78 16.52 -8.38
N VAL A 71 -4.93 17.09 -7.53
CA VAL A 71 -3.52 17.36 -7.85
C VAL A 71 -2.58 16.40 -7.12
N SER A 72 -1.29 16.40 -7.47
CA SER A 72 -0.29 15.64 -6.72
C SER A 72 -0.12 16.18 -5.30
N SER A 73 0.31 15.36 -4.33
CA SER A 73 0.56 15.83 -2.95
C SER A 73 1.53 17.01 -2.87
N ARG A 74 2.56 17.03 -3.73
CA ARG A 74 3.55 18.11 -3.79
C ARG A 74 2.90 19.39 -4.29
N THR A 75 2.10 19.30 -5.36
CA THR A 75 1.31 20.42 -5.88
C THR A 75 0.29 20.90 -4.86
N ALA A 76 -0.38 19.99 -4.14
CA ALA A 76 -1.34 20.33 -3.10
C ALA A 76 -0.69 21.03 -1.92
N ALA A 77 0.52 20.60 -1.51
CA ALA A 77 1.28 21.26 -0.45
C ALA A 77 1.70 22.67 -0.87
N ALA A 78 2.31 22.80 -2.06
CA ALA A 78 2.70 24.10 -2.62
C ALA A 78 1.51 25.06 -2.79
N LEU A 79 0.37 24.54 -3.24
CA LEU A 79 -0.86 25.33 -3.43
C LEU A 79 -1.41 25.83 -2.09
N ARG A 80 -1.40 25.01 -1.03
CA ARG A 80 -1.80 25.44 0.32
C ARG A 80 -0.86 26.52 0.87
N GLU A 81 0.44 26.33 0.72
CA GLU A 81 1.46 27.29 1.14
C GLU A 81 1.28 28.63 0.43
N GLU A 82 1.12 28.64 -0.90
CA GLU A 82 0.89 29.86 -1.69
C GLU A 82 -0.44 30.55 -1.35
N MET A 83 -1.47 29.77 -1.00
CA MET A 83 -2.75 30.32 -0.54
C MET A 83 -2.62 31.03 0.82
N GLU A 84 -1.78 30.54 1.72
CA GLU A 84 -1.56 31.07 3.08
C GLU A 84 -0.51 32.20 3.14
N GLU A 85 0.60 32.05 2.43
CA GLU A 85 1.80 32.91 2.52
C GLU A 85 2.05 33.78 1.27
N GLY A 86 1.27 33.59 0.21
CA GLY A 86 1.43 34.34 -1.03
C GLY A 86 1.19 35.86 -0.87
N PRO A 87 1.44 36.65 -1.92
CA PRO A 87 1.32 38.10 -1.87
C PRO A 87 -0.06 38.55 -1.41
N ALA A 88 -0.10 39.66 -0.66
CA ALA A 88 -1.34 40.25 -0.16
C ALA A 88 -2.21 40.66 -1.36
N ALA A 89 -3.24 39.85 -1.63
CA ALA A 89 -4.17 40.04 -2.73
C ALA A 89 -5.52 40.51 -2.18
N GLY A 90 -6.09 41.51 -2.83
CA GLY A 90 -7.41 42.02 -2.52
C GLY A 90 -8.52 41.07 -3.01
N PRO A 91 -9.78 41.30 -2.59
CA PRO A 91 -10.93 40.59 -3.13
C PRO A 91 -11.13 40.77 -4.65
N GLU A 92 -10.62 41.88 -5.22
CA GLU A 92 -10.69 42.16 -6.65
C GLU A 92 -9.72 41.26 -7.43
N ASP A 93 -8.46 41.16 -7.00
CA ASP A 93 -7.45 40.27 -7.61
C ASP A 93 -7.91 38.81 -7.58
N CYS A 94 -8.56 38.39 -6.49
CA CYS A 94 -9.07 37.04 -6.38
C CYS A 94 -10.28 36.81 -7.31
N ALA A 95 -11.14 37.81 -7.50
CA ALA A 95 -12.23 37.71 -8.46
C ALA A 95 -11.70 37.64 -9.90
N GLU A 96 -10.66 38.40 -10.24
CA GLU A 96 -9.99 38.32 -11.54
C GLU A 96 -9.40 36.92 -11.79
N ALA A 97 -8.71 36.36 -10.80
CA ALA A 97 -8.18 35.00 -10.88
C ALA A 97 -9.29 33.93 -11.00
N GLN A 98 -10.40 34.08 -10.27
CA GLN A 98 -11.57 33.20 -10.38
C GLN A 98 -12.20 33.27 -11.77
N GLN A 99 -12.30 34.48 -12.34
CA GLN A 99 -12.81 34.68 -13.68
C GLN A 99 -11.90 34.04 -14.73
N ALA A 100 -10.58 34.23 -14.63
CA ALA A 100 -9.61 33.59 -15.51
C ALA A 100 -9.69 32.05 -15.45
N LEU A 101 -9.84 31.48 -14.25
CA LEU A 101 -10.05 30.04 -14.06
C LEU A 101 -11.33 29.55 -14.76
N LEU A 102 -12.44 30.28 -14.63
CA LEU A 102 -13.71 29.93 -15.27
C LEU A 102 -13.66 30.10 -16.79
N GLU A 103 -12.94 31.09 -17.30
CA GLU A 103 -12.73 31.29 -18.74
C GLU A 103 -11.99 30.11 -19.36
N VAL A 104 -10.93 29.64 -18.71
CA VAL A 104 -10.23 28.42 -19.15
C VAL A 104 -11.20 27.23 -19.09
N ALA A 105 -11.99 27.08 -18.03
CA ALA A 105 -12.94 25.99 -17.92
C ALA A 105 -14.01 26.02 -19.04
N HIS A 106 -14.57 27.18 -19.37
CA HIS A 106 -15.52 27.32 -20.47
C HIS A 106 -14.89 27.06 -21.83
N ASP A 107 -13.68 27.54 -22.11
CA ASP A 107 -12.96 27.23 -23.36
C ASP A 107 -12.75 25.72 -23.53
N LEU A 108 -12.51 25.00 -22.43
CA LEU A 108 -12.39 23.54 -22.46
C LEU A 108 -13.73 22.84 -22.64
N GLU A 109 -14.81 23.38 -22.10
CA GLU A 109 -16.16 22.87 -22.30
C GLU A 109 -16.60 23.07 -23.75
N GLU A 110 -16.35 24.24 -24.34
CA GLU A 110 -16.67 24.54 -25.75
C GLU A 110 -15.93 23.61 -26.72
N ARG A 111 -14.71 23.18 -26.35
CA ARG A 111 -13.93 22.18 -27.09
C ARG A 111 -14.38 20.74 -26.84
N GLY A 112 -15.35 20.54 -25.94
CA GLY A 112 -15.83 19.22 -25.51
C GLY A 112 -14.81 18.42 -24.71
N GLU A 113 -13.77 19.06 -24.15
CA GLU A 113 -12.73 18.40 -23.36
C GLU A 113 -13.15 18.17 -21.91
N ILE A 114 -14.04 19.01 -21.38
CA ILE A 114 -14.58 18.92 -20.02
C ILE A 114 -16.10 19.13 -20.00
N SER A 115 -16.72 18.81 -18.85
CA SER A 115 -18.13 19.11 -18.56
C SER A 115 -18.25 19.57 -17.12
N PHE A 116 -19.01 20.64 -16.86
CA PHE A 116 -19.34 21.10 -15.50
C PHE A 116 -20.33 20.18 -14.79
N GLU A 117 -21.09 19.40 -15.55
CA GLU A 117 -21.95 18.34 -15.02
C GLU A 117 -21.27 16.98 -15.21
N GLY A 118 -21.05 16.30 -14.09
CA GLY A 118 -20.60 14.91 -14.05
C GLY A 118 -21.19 14.21 -12.83
N PRO A 119 -21.19 12.85 -12.80
CA PRO A 119 -21.52 12.15 -11.57
C PRO A 119 -20.62 12.70 -10.46
N ALA A 120 -21.23 13.07 -9.33
CA ALA A 120 -20.48 13.51 -8.16
C ALA A 120 -19.45 12.41 -7.82
N ASP A 121 -18.22 12.84 -7.63
CA ASP A 121 -17.03 12.00 -7.43
C ASP A 121 -17.06 11.20 -6.11
N ASP A 122 -18.19 11.22 -5.39
CA ASP A 122 -18.45 10.53 -4.13
C ASP A 122 -19.05 9.12 -4.34
N ALA A 123 -19.69 8.87 -5.49
CA ALA A 123 -20.00 7.51 -5.90
C ALA A 123 -18.79 6.95 -6.64
N LEU A 124 -17.85 6.35 -5.90
CA LEU A 124 -16.72 5.65 -6.52
C LEU A 124 -17.26 4.63 -7.52
N PRO A 125 -16.78 4.62 -8.79
CA PRO A 125 -17.22 3.62 -9.75
C PRO A 125 -16.88 2.23 -9.20
N PRO A 126 -17.65 1.17 -9.50
CA PRO A 126 -17.26 -0.16 -9.07
C PRO A 126 -15.86 -0.51 -9.61
N LEU A 127 -15.12 -1.34 -8.89
CA LEU A 127 -13.91 -1.94 -9.42
C LEU A 127 -14.33 -2.76 -10.64
N GLY A 128 -13.79 -2.48 -11.82
CA GLY A 128 -14.11 -3.29 -13.00
C GLY A 128 -13.86 -4.78 -12.73
N ARG A 129 -14.67 -5.67 -13.31
CA ARG A 129 -14.63 -7.13 -13.03
C ARG A 129 -13.23 -7.75 -13.13
N GLU A 130 -12.41 -7.27 -14.06
CA GLU A 130 -11.03 -7.75 -14.24
C GLU A 130 -10.16 -7.43 -13.01
N LEU A 131 -10.18 -6.18 -12.53
CA LEU A 131 -9.41 -5.76 -11.37
C LEU A 131 -9.97 -6.40 -10.08
N GLU A 132 -11.29 -6.54 -9.96
CA GLU A 132 -11.90 -7.28 -8.84
C GLU A 132 -11.41 -8.72 -8.78
N GLY A 133 -11.42 -9.44 -9.91
CA GLY A 133 -10.95 -10.81 -9.98
C GLY A 133 -9.48 -10.95 -9.59
N ARG A 134 -8.64 -9.98 -10.04
CA ARG A 134 -7.22 -9.95 -9.66
C ARG A 134 -7.05 -9.73 -8.16
N ILE A 135 -7.73 -8.75 -7.57
CA ILE A 135 -7.58 -8.41 -6.15
C ILE A 135 -8.10 -9.54 -5.25
N ALA A 136 -9.31 -10.04 -5.51
CA ALA A 136 -9.97 -10.99 -4.63
C ALA A 136 -9.23 -12.34 -4.54
N GLY A 137 -8.51 -12.73 -5.61
CA GLY A 137 -7.67 -13.93 -5.63
C GLY A 137 -6.19 -13.68 -5.37
N PHE A 138 -5.78 -12.44 -5.08
CA PHE A 138 -4.36 -12.12 -4.99
C PHE A 138 -3.76 -12.63 -3.68
N SER A 139 -2.92 -13.66 -3.79
CA SER A 139 -2.08 -14.15 -2.70
C SER A 139 -0.63 -13.83 -3.04
N LEU A 140 0.01 -12.96 -2.24
CA LEU A 140 1.45 -12.67 -2.43
C LEU A 140 2.31 -13.92 -2.34
N ALA A 141 1.91 -14.90 -1.51
CA ALA A 141 2.63 -16.15 -1.37
C ALA A 141 2.64 -16.98 -2.66
N GLU A 142 1.57 -16.91 -3.45
CA GLU A 142 1.36 -17.72 -4.66
C GLU A 142 1.56 -16.95 -5.97
N ALA A 143 1.53 -15.62 -5.91
CA ALA A 143 1.65 -14.75 -7.07
C ALA A 143 2.99 -14.95 -7.80
N SER A 144 2.90 -15.06 -9.12
CA SER A 144 4.05 -14.94 -10.01
C SER A 144 4.42 -13.47 -10.21
N ALA A 145 5.63 -13.20 -10.68
CA ALA A 145 6.04 -11.82 -10.95
C ALA A 145 5.13 -11.11 -12.00
N PRO A 146 4.69 -11.78 -13.08
CA PRO A 146 3.66 -11.25 -13.96
C PRO A 146 2.34 -10.88 -13.27
N ASP A 147 1.91 -11.64 -12.25
CA ASP A 147 0.68 -11.34 -11.51
C ASP A 147 0.81 -10.04 -10.72
N VAL A 148 1.97 -9.82 -10.08
CA VAL A 148 2.28 -8.58 -9.36
C VAL A 148 2.27 -7.38 -10.32
N ILE A 149 2.92 -7.52 -11.47
CA ILE A 149 2.97 -6.48 -12.51
C ILE A 149 1.57 -6.17 -13.04
N ALA A 150 0.80 -7.20 -13.36
CA ALA A 150 -0.57 -7.07 -13.88
C ALA A 150 -1.50 -6.41 -12.86
N LEU A 151 -1.35 -6.71 -11.57
CA LEU A 151 -2.08 -6.05 -10.50
C LEU A 151 -1.69 -4.56 -10.41
N ALA A 152 -0.39 -4.25 -10.33
CA ALA A 152 0.10 -2.89 -10.22
C ALA A 152 -0.38 -2.01 -11.40
N ALA A 153 -0.27 -2.52 -12.63
CA ALA A 153 -0.74 -1.80 -13.82
C ALA A 153 -2.27 -1.61 -13.83
N GLY A 154 -3.04 -2.58 -13.31
CA GLY A 154 -4.49 -2.46 -13.18
C GLY A 154 -4.92 -1.40 -12.16
N LEU A 155 -4.25 -1.37 -11.00
CA LEU A 155 -4.43 -0.33 -9.98
C LEU A 155 -4.04 1.05 -10.53
N ALA A 156 -2.91 1.16 -11.24
CA ALA A 156 -2.46 2.40 -11.87
C ALA A 156 -3.45 2.93 -12.91
N ALA A 157 -3.99 2.06 -13.77
CA ALA A 157 -4.95 2.43 -14.80
C ALA A 157 -6.18 3.08 -14.18
N ARG A 158 -6.72 2.45 -13.14
CA ARG A 158 -7.85 2.97 -12.37
C ARG A 158 -7.50 4.28 -11.66
N GLY A 159 -6.34 4.34 -11.01
CA GLY A 159 -5.84 5.55 -10.34
C GLY A 159 -5.72 6.74 -11.30
N ARG A 160 -5.25 6.55 -12.54
CA ARG A 160 -5.20 7.61 -13.56
C ARG A 160 -6.61 8.02 -14.02
N GLU A 161 -7.45 7.04 -14.34
CA GLU A 161 -8.76 7.29 -14.92
C GLU A 161 -9.69 8.00 -13.93
N HIS A 162 -9.73 7.53 -12.68
CA HIS A 162 -10.71 7.97 -11.68
C HIS A 162 -10.08 8.65 -10.44
N GLY A 163 -8.75 8.82 -10.39
CA GLY A 163 -8.04 9.35 -9.23
C GLY A 163 -7.66 8.26 -8.21
N LEU A 164 -6.65 8.50 -7.37
CA LEU A 164 -6.16 7.51 -6.41
C LEU A 164 -7.21 7.08 -5.37
N VAL A 165 -8.07 8.00 -4.94
CA VAL A 165 -9.20 7.72 -4.02
C VAL A 165 -10.13 6.64 -4.57
N SER A 166 -10.20 6.48 -5.90
CA SER A 166 -10.99 5.40 -6.50
C SER A 166 -10.50 3.99 -6.19
N LEU A 167 -9.31 3.85 -5.59
CA LEU A 167 -8.73 2.59 -5.13
C LEU A 167 -9.21 2.20 -3.73
N GLU A 168 -9.97 3.03 -3.01
CA GLU A 168 -10.55 2.68 -1.71
C GLU A 168 -11.33 1.35 -1.70
N PRO A 169 -12.20 1.04 -2.70
CA PRO A 169 -12.91 -0.23 -2.72
C PRO A 169 -11.98 -1.44 -2.91
N ALA A 170 -10.76 -1.21 -3.43
CA ALA A 170 -9.75 -2.27 -3.54
C ALA A 170 -9.16 -2.60 -2.17
N LEU A 171 -8.98 -1.61 -1.30
CA LEU A 171 -8.48 -1.82 0.07
C LEU A 171 -9.38 -2.74 0.90
N GLU A 172 -10.69 -2.70 0.67
CA GLU A 172 -11.66 -3.57 1.35
C GLU A 172 -11.53 -5.05 0.95
N ARG A 173 -10.88 -5.33 -0.18
CA ARG A 173 -10.77 -6.67 -0.77
C ARG A 173 -9.38 -7.28 -0.66
N VAL A 174 -8.36 -6.46 -0.41
CA VAL A 174 -6.98 -6.91 -0.25
C VAL A 174 -6.76 -7.44 1.17
N ALA A 175 -6.08 -8.58 1.30
CA ALA A 175 -5.65 -9.08 2.61
C ALA A 175 -4.64 -8.14 3.28
N GLU A 176 -4.70 -8.02 4.61
CA GLU A 176 -3.73 -7.22 5.35
C GLU A 176 -2.28 -7.63 5.04
N GLY A 177 -1.39 -6.65 4.89
CA GLY A 177 0.00 -6.87 4.49
C GLY A 177 0.58 -5.69 3.72
N VAL A 178 1.69 -5.92 3.03
CA VAL A 178 2.44 -4.87 2.31
C VAL A 178 1.60 -4.20 1.21
N LEU A 179 0.80 -4.96 0.45
CA LEU A 179 -0.07 -4.41 -0.59
C LEU A 179 -1.15 -3.51 -0.01
N ALA A 180 -1.88 -3.97 1.02
CA ALA A 180 -2.93 -3.17 1.66
C ALA A 180 -2.36 -1.90 2.32
N ALA A 181 -1.22 -2.03 3.02
CA ALA A 181 -0.54 -0.90 3.64
C ALA A 181 -0.12 0.13 2.58
N GLY A 182 0.60 -0.31 1.55
CA GLY A 182 1.10 0.61 0.54
C GLY A 182 0.02 1.21 -0.36
N LEU A 183 -1.03 0.45 -0.68
CA LEU A 183 -2.18 1.00 -1.39
C LEU A 183 -2.90 2.07 -0.56
N ARG A 184 -3.01 1.87 0.77
CA ARG A 184 -3.61 2.85 1.68
C ARG A 184 -2.76 4.11 1.76
N MET A 185 -1.46 3.96 1.96
CA MET A 185 -0.53 5.10 1.96
C MET A 185 -0.55 5.86 0.63
N ALA A 186 -0.73 5.15 -0.49
CA ALA A 186 -0.86 5.77 -1.80
C ALA A 186 -2.17 6.56 -1.94
N VAL A 187 -3.30 6.01 -1.48
CA VAL A 187 -4.61 6.68 -1.42
C VAL A 187 -4.58 7.91 -0.51
N ASP A 188 -3.96 7.78 0.65
CA ASP A 188 -3.73 8.86 1.62
C ASP A 188 -2.71 9.91 1.13
N GLN A 189 -2.11 9.67 -0.05
CA GLN A 189 -1.16 10.54 -0.73
C GLN A 189 0.11 10.86 0.08
N LEU A 190 0.61 9.91 0.87
CA LEU A 190 1.87 10.06 1.58
C LEU A 190 3.05 10.29 0.60
N PRO A 191 4.11 11.01 0.99
CA PRO A 191 5.33 11.16 0.19
C PRO A 191 5.93 9.81 -0.20
N VAL A 192 6.56 9.74 -1.38
CA VAL A 192 7.15 8.50 -1.93
C VAL A 192 8.22 7.94 -0.98
N GLU A 193 9.04 8.83 -0.42
CA GLU A 193 10.13 8.48 0.50
C GLU A 193 9.60 7.90 1.82
N GLU A 194 8.43 8.35 2.27
CA GLU A 194 7.78 7.84 3.48
C GLU A 194 7.19 6.45 3.21
N ILE A 195 6.55 6.25 2.06
CA ILE A 195 6.06 4.94 1.61
C ILE A 195 7.21 3.94 1.51
N GLU A 196 8.29 4.32 0.82
CA GLU A 196 9.48 3.49 0.67
C GLU A 196 10.08 3.11 2.03
N THR A 197 10.22 4.08 2.93
CA THR A 197 10.76 3.86 4.28
C THR A 197 9.90 2.90 5.11
N VAL A 198 8.58 3.11 5.15
CA VAL A 198 7.67 2.30 5.97
C VAL A 198 7.55 0.89 5.39
N LEU A 199 7.27 0.78 4.10
CA LEU A 199 7.10 -0.52 3.45
C LEU A 199 8.43 -1.28 3.38
N GLY A 200 9.55 -0.62 3.14
CA GLY A 200 10.88 -1.24 3.17
C GLY A 200 11.14 -1.94 4.51
N ARG A 201 10.87 -1.27 5.63
CA ARG A 201 10.96 -1.91 6.97
C ARG A 201 10.00 -3.08 7.14
N GLN A 202 8.78 -2.96 6.64
CA GLN A 202 7.79 -4.04 6.71
C GLN A 202 8.22 -5.26 5.87
N ILE A 203 8.82 -5.03 4.71
CA ILE A 203 9.39 -6.06 3.84
C ILE A 203 10.55 -6.74 4.55
N ASP A 204 11.50 -5.99 5.11
CA ASP A 204 12.63 -6.55 5.84
C ASP A 204 12.16 -7.39 7.04
N ALA A 205 11.19 -6.90 7.81
CA ALA A 205 10.61 -7.66 8.92
C ALA A 205 9.91 -8.95 8.43
N SER A 206 9.21 -8.89 7.30
CA SER A 206 8.52 -10.05 6.72
C SER A 206 9.50 -11.11 6.20
N VAL A 207 10.56 -10.68 5.49
CA VAL A 207 11.61 -11.56 4.99
C VAL A 207 12.41 -12.17 6.14
N TYR A 208 12.76 -11.38 7.15
CA TYR A 208 13.43 -11.87 8.35
C TYR A 208 12.61 -12.96 9.06
N ALA A 209 11.31 -12.74 9.24
CA ALA A 209 10.42 -13.74 9.85
C ALA A 209 10.34 -15.04 9.02
N LEU A 210 10.32 -14.93 7.69
CA LEU A 210 10.33 -16.07 6.78
C LEU A 210 11.63 -16.86 6.90
N GLU A 211 12.78 -16.18 6.86
CA GLU A 211 14.12 -16.79 7.00
C GLU A 211 14.26 -17.47 8.35
N ARG A 212 13.91 -16.79 9.45
CA ARG A 212 13.91 -17.35 10.79
C ARG A 212 13.08 -18.62 10.87
N ASN A 213 11.84 -18.60 10.39
CA ASN A 213 10.96 -19.77 10.43
C ASN A 213 11.49 -20.92 9.57
N ALA A 214 12.13 -20.60 8.45
CA ALA A 214 12.80 -21.59 7.61
C ALA A 214 14.01 -22.22 8.31
N GLU A 215 14.81 -21.43 9.00
CA GLU A 215 15.94 -21.91 9.81
C GLU A 215 15.48 -22.80 10.97
N ILE A 216 14.46 -22.39 11.73
CA ILE A 216 13.85 -23.22 12.78
C ILE A 216 13.39 -24.57 12.19
N ALA A 217 12.80 -24.57 11.00
CA ALA A 217 12.37 -25.80 10.34
C ALA A 217 13.54 -26.68 9.89
N VAL A 218 14.62 -26.09 9.36
CA VAL A 218 15.85 -26.81 8.98
C VAL A 218 16.45 -27.47 10.21
N GLU A 219 16.70 -26.69 11.26
CA GLU A 219 17.31 -27.16 12.50
C GLU A 219 16.44 -28.21 13.19
N GLY A 220 15.11 -28.10 13.09
CA GLY A 220 14.18 -29.10 13.60
C GLY A 220 14.36 -30.46 12.92
N VAL A 221 14.55 -30.47 11.60
CA VAL A 221 14.86 -31.69 10.84
C VAL A 221 16.22 -32.26 11.26
N LEU A 222 17.24 -31.41 11.43
CA LEU A 222 18.57 -31.86 11.84
C LEU A 222 18.55 -32.47 13.24
N SER A 223 17.86 -31.86 14.21
CA SER A 223 17.67 -32.42 15.56
C SER A 223 17.02 -33.81 15.51
N ILE A 224 16.01 -34.02 14.65
CA ILE A 224 15.35 -35.32 14.46
C ILE A 224 16.36 -36.36 13.93
N LEU A 225 17.14 -36.00 12.91
CA LEU A 225 18.13 -36.88 12.28
C LEU A 225 19.32 -37.22 13.21
N GLU A 226 19.74 -36.27 14.03
CA GLU A 226 20.78 -36.44 15.04
C GLU A 226 20.30 -37.26 16.25
N GLY A 227 18.99 -37.54 16.35
CA GLY A 227 18.40 -38.30 17.45
C GLY A 227 18.32 -37.50 18.76
N GLU A 228 18.28 -36.17 18.69
CA GLU A 228 18.12 -35.31 19.85
C GLU A 228 16.78 -35.59 20.56
N ASP A 229 16.76 -35.51 21.90
CA ASP A 229 15.49 -35.55 22.63
C ASP A 229 14.71 -34.24 22.48
N GLU A 230 13.46 -34.27 22.96
CA GLU A 230 12.55 -33.13 22.89
C GLU A 230 13.12 -31.88 23.56
N GLU A 231 13.77 -32.02 24.72
CA GLU A 231 14.27 -30.89 25.50
C GLU A 231 15.44 -30.20 24.80
N ARG A 232 16.39 -31.00 24.26
CA ARG A 232 17.51 -30.49 23.48
C ARG A 232 17.07 -29.88 22.16
N THR A 233 16.15 -30.53 21.45
CA THR A 233 15.53 -30.01 20.23
C THR A 233 14.90 -28.64 20.52
N ARG A 234 14.06 -28.55 21.55
CA ARG A 234 13.41 -27.30 21.95
C ARG A 234 14.42 -26.20 22.27
N ALA A 235 15.44 -26.50 23.08
CA ALA A 235 16.46 -25.52 23.45
C ALA A 235 17.20 -24.96 22.23
N ARG A 236 17.52 -25.81 21.26
CA ARG A 236 18.11 -25.41 19.97
C ARG A 236 17.18 -24.53 19.16
N LEU A 237 15.90 -24.90 19.04
CA LEU A 237 14.98 -24.16 18.18
C LEU A 237 14.54 -22.81 18.78
N VAL A 238 14.43 -22.73 20.10
CA VAL A 238 14.08 -21.48 20.80
C VAL A 238 15.19 -20.43 20.69
N SER A 239 16.47 -20.82 20.51
CA SER A 239 17.56 -19.84 20.35
C SER A 239 17.49 -19.02 19.06
N PHE A 240 16.62 -19.40 18.13
CA PHE A 240 16.34 -18.63 16.91
C PHE A 240 15.25 -17.57 17.09
N LEU A 241 14.56 -17.54 18.24
CA LEU A 241 13.58 -16.52 18.56
C LEU A 241 14.30 -15.23 19.04
N PRO A 242 13.79 -14.03 18.69
CA PRO A 242 14.30 -12.76 19.19
C PRO A 242 14.35 -12.70 20.72
N GLU A 243 15.29 -11.92 21.27
CA GLU A 243 15.33 -11.67 22.71
C GLU A 243 14.01 -11.07 23.21
N GLY A 244 13.40 -11.69 24.22
CA GLY A 244 12.07 -11.31 24.74
C GLY A 244 10.88 -12.00 24.06
N GLU A 245 11.07 -12.64 22.90
CA GLU A 245 10.12 -13.63 22.38
C GLU A 245 10.39 -14.99 23.03
N ALA A 246 9.70 -15.27 24.14
CA ALA A 246 9.81 -16.55 24.83
C ALA A 246 9.19 -17.69 24.00
N ASP A 247 9.51 -18.94 24.37
CA ASP A 247 8.73 -20.13 24.02
C ASP A 247 7.27 -19.94 24.49
N PHE A 248 6.46 -19.29 23.67
CA PHE A 248 5.09 -18.88 24.00
C PHE A 248 4.16 -20.08 24.16
N GLN A 249 4.62 -21.30 23.86
CA GLN A 249 3.97 -22.54 24.29
C GLN A 249 3.83 -22.61 25.83
N ARG A 250 4.69 -21.89 26.57
CA ARG A 250 4.59 -21.74 28.04
C ARG A 250 3.65 -20.62 28.47
N MET A 251 3.09 -19.85 27.54
CA MET A 251 2.18 -18.71 27.77
C MET A 251 0.97 -18.75 26.82
N PRO A 252 0.12 -19.80 26.87
CA PRO A 252 -0.92 -20.08 25.87
C PRO A 252 -2.05 -19.04 25.81
N GLU A 253 -2.15 -18.14 26.78
CA GLU A 253 -3.19 -17.11 26.86
C GLU A 253 -2.86 -15.86 26.03
N VAL A 254 -1.61 -15.73 25.54
CA VAL A 254 -1.17 -14.56 24.76
C VAL A 254 -1.49 -14.78 23.29
N LYS A 255 -2.32 -13.90 22.71
CA LYS A 255 -2.53 -13.88 21.25
C LYS A 255 -1.25 -13.40 20.56
N LEU A 256 -0.60 -14.31 19.84
CA LEU A 256 0.66 -14.03 19.14
C LEU A 256 0.42 -13.36 17.78
N PRO A 257 1.38 -12.53 17.32
CA PRO A 257 1.39 -12.13 15.92
C PRO A 257 1.58 -13.36 15.02
N PRO A 258 1.06 -13.37 13.78
CA PRO A 258 1.07 -14.55 12.90
C PRO A 258 2.47 -15.15 12.68
N SER A 259 3.50 -14.31 12.55
CA SER A 259 4.89 -14.73 12.36
C SER A 259 5.44 -15.49 13.57
N ALA A 260 5.14 -15.05 14.79
CA ALA A 260 5.54 -15.71 16.03
C ALA A 260 4.72 -16.99 16.28
N GLN A 261 3.43 -16.98 15.94
CA GLN A 261 2.61 -18.19 15.98
C GLN A 261 3.17 -19.28 15.08
N ALA A 262 3.51 -18.93 13.82
CA ALA A 262 4.11 -19.87 12.88
C ALA A 262 5.45 -20.45 13.40
N ALA A 263 6.31 -19.63 14.01
CA ALA A 263 7.54 -20.12 14.63
C ALA A 263 7.27 -21.16 15.74
N ASN A 264 6.32 -20.86 16.63
CA ASN A 264 5.94 -21.77 17.72
C ASN A 264 5.35 -23.09 17.22
N ASP A 265 4.54 -23.05 16.16
CA ASP A 265 3.98 -24.25 15.55
C ASP A 265 5.07 -25.14 14.94
N ILE A 266 6.09 -24.55 14.31
CA ILE A 266 7.26 -25.29 13.81
C ILE A 266 8.04 -25.92 14.96
N ILE A 267 8.33 -25.17 16.03
CA ILE A 267 9.06 -25.68 17.20
C ILE A 267 8.30 -26.87 17.80
N ARG A 268 6.99 -26.74 18.00
CA ARG A 268 6.13 -27.80 18.55
C ARG A 268 6.19 -29.05 17.67
N ALA A 269 5.96 -28.90 16.37
CA ALA A 269 5.97 -30.01 15.43
C ALA A 269 7.33 -30.72 15.41
N SER A 270 8.43 -29.97 15.38
CA SER A 270 9.78 -30.55 15.43
C SER A 270 10.04 -31.35 16.71
N CYS A 271 9.58 -30.85 17.86
CA CYS A 271 9.69 -31.54 19.16
C CYS A 271 8.87 -32.85 19.17
N GLU A 272 7.61 -32.80 18.70
CA GLU A 272 6.74 -33.97 18.59
C GLU A 272 7.33 -35.04 17.65
N LEU A 273 7.87 -34.63 16.50
CA LEU A 273 8.54 -35.53 15.55
C LEU A 273 9.83 -36.12 16.13
N ALA A 274 10.65 -35.34 16.84
CA ALA A 274 11.88 -35.84 17.47
C ALA A 274 11.56 -36.91 18.54
N ALA A 275 10.56 -36.65 19.38
CA ALA A 275 10.09 -37.60 20.37
C ALA A 275 9.55 -38.89 19.73
N LEU A 276 8.79 -38.78 18.64
CA LEU A 276 8.26 -39.93 17.90
C LEU A 276 9.38 -40.73 17.23
N ALA A 277 10.31 -40.06 16.54
CA ALA A 277 11.46 -40.68 15.89
C ALA A 277 12.33 -41.47 16.88
N ARG A 278 12.52 -40.95 18.10
CA ARG A 278 13.27 -41.67 19.14
C ARG A 278 12.54 -42.88 19.71
N ARG A 279 11.21 -42.81 19.82
CA ARG A 279 10.41 -43.89 20.41
C ARG A 279 10.15 -45.03 19.42
N GLU A 280 9.90 -44.68 18.16
CA GLU A 280 9.34 -45.60 17.15
C GLU A 280 10.20 -45.69 15.88
N GLY A 281 11.26 -44.88 15.78
CA GLY A 281 12.13 -44.79 14.59
C GLY A 281 11.61 -43.79 13.56
N LEU A 282 12.46 -43.44 12.58
CA LEU A 282 12.14 -42.45 11.54
C LEU A 282 10.92 -42.87 10.70
N GLY A 283 10.71 -44.17 10.45
CA GLY A 283 9.57 -44.66 9.66
C GLY A 283 8.20 -44.26 10.23
N ALA A 284 8.08 -44.05 11.54
CA ALA A 284 6.83 -43.61 12.17
C ALA A 284 6.42 -42.18 11.78
N LEU A 285 7.33 -41.41 11.16
CA LEU A 285 7.05 -40.03 10.75
C LEU A 285 6.24 -39.92 9.46
N GLU A 286 6.08 -41.01 8.68
CA GLU A 286 5.45 -40.99 7.35
C GLU A 286 4.01 -40.45 7.38
N GLU A 287 3.21 -40.88 8.36
CA GLU A 287 1.82 -40.41 8.53
C GLU A 287 1.72 -38.97 9.06
N LYS A 288 2.84 -38.38 9.49
CA LYS A 288 2.88 -37.04 10.09
C LYS A 288 3.30 -35.95 9.12
N ILE A 289 3.66 -36.26 7.88
CA ILE A 289 4.27 -35.30 6.95
C ILE A 289 3.28 -34.23 6.45
N GLU A 290 2.14 -34.66 5.93
CA GLU A 290 1.09 -33.79 5.38
C GLU A 290 0.58 -32.72 6.36
N PRO A 291 0.32 -33.00 7.65
CA PRO A 291 -0.17 -31.99 8.59
C PRO A 291 0.91 -31.00 9.09
N LEU A 292 2.15 -31.06 8.59
CA LEU A 292 3.22 -30.22 9.12
C LEU A 292 3.04 -28.73 8.81
N PRO A 293 3.35 -27.84 9.76
CA PRO A 293 3.10 -26.41 9.64
C PRO A 293 4.04 -25.71 8.64
N HIS A 294 5.12 -26.35 8.19
CA HIS A 294 6.11 -25.71 7.34
C HIS A 294 6.61 -26.62 6.21
N PRO A 295 6.70 -26.11 4.97
CA PRO A 295 7.08 -26.92 3.80
C PRO A 295 8.50 -27.48 3.86
N LEU A 296 9.45 -26.77 4.52
CA LEU A 296 10.80 -27.32 4.69
C LEU A 296 10.84 -28.44 5.72
N LEU A 297 9.99 -28.40 6.76
CA LEU A 297 9.90 -29.48 7.75
C LEU A 297 9.37 -30.75 7.08
N ALA A 298 8.26 -30.64 6.34
CA ALA A 298 7.72 -31.74 5.55
C ALA A 298 8.71 -32.29 4.53
N ARG A 299 9.41 -31.41 3.80
CA ARG A 299 10.41 -31.84 2.82
C ARG A 299 11.60 -32.52 3.49
N GLY A 300 12.08 -32.00 4.61
CA GLY A 300 13.22 -32.57 5.33
C GLY A 300 12.93 -33.96 5.89
N VAL A 301 11.75 -34.15 6.48
CA VAL A 301 11.29 -35.47 6.95
C VAL A 301 11.18 -36.46 5.78
N ARG A 302 10.65 -36.04 4.62
CA ARG A 302 10.64 -36.91 3.42
C ARG A 302 12.04 -37.30 2.97
N LEU A 303 12.96 -36.33 2.88
CA LEU A 303 14.35 -36.62 2.48
C LEU A 303 15.04 -37.59 3.46
N ALA A 304 14.78 -37.46 4.76
CA ALA A 304 15.25 -38.38 5.79
C ALA A 304 14.72 -39.81 5.58
N LEU A 305 13.41 -39.93 5.30
CA LEU A 305 12.76 -41.22 5.01
C LEU A 305 13.27 -41.87 3.72
N ASP A 306 13.60 -41.05 2.71
CA ASP A 306 14.19 -41.49 1.44
C ASP A 306 15.65 -41.96 1.58
N GLY A 307 16.23 -41.90 2.80
CA GLY A 307 17.59 -42.35 3.09
C GLY A 307 18.68 -41.30 2.88
N GLY A 308 18.33 -40.01 2.78
CA GLY A 308 19.30 -38.93 2.73
C GLY A 308 20.08 -38.78 4.05
N ASP A 309 21.39 -38.58 3.96
CA ASP A 309 22.22 -38.31 5.13
C ASP A 309 22.08 -36.87 5.65
N LEU A 310 22.65 -36.60 6.83
CA LEU A 310 22.52 -35.30 7.51
C LEU A 310 23.03 -34.14 6.65
N ASP A 311 24.22 -34.30 6.05
CA ASP A 311 24.88 -33.26 5.25
C ASP A 311 24.10 -32.96 3.96
N GLU A 312 23.57 -33.99 3.31
CA GLU A 312 22.72 -33.86 2.14
C GLU A 312 21.41 -33.14 2.47
N VAL A 313 20.72 -33.58 3.53
CA VAL A 313 19.46 -32.98 3.96
C VAL A 313 19.67 -31.50 4.31
N GLU A 314 20.70 -31.19 5.11
CA GLU A 314 21.04 -29.81 5.49
C GLU A 314 21.27 -28.94 4.25
N ARG A 315 22.17 -29.37 3.36
CA ARG A 315 22.53 -28.64 2.14
C ARG A 315 21.31 -28.38 1.25
N MET A 316 20.44 -29.38 1.08
CA MET A 316 19.23 -29.24 0.26
C MET A 316 18.22 -28.28 0.87
N LEU A 317 17.98 -28.36 2.19
CA LEU A 317 17.01 -27.51 2.87
C LEU A 317 17.50 -26.06 2.96
N ARG A 318 18.77 -25.81 3.33
CA ARG A 318 19.35 -24.46 3.38
C ARG A 318 19.35 -23.78 2.01
N ARG A 319 19.71 -24.52 0.94
CA ARG A 319 19.60 -23.99 -0.43
C ARG A 319 18.16 -23.57 -0.75
N ARG A 320 17.18 -24.40 -0.38
CA ARG A 320 15.77 -24.12 -0.67
C ARG A 320 15.21 -22.98 0.18
N SER A 321 15.64 -22.85 1.44
CA SER A 321 15.36 -21.72 2.32
C SER A 321 15.79 -20.42 1.66
N ARG A 322 17.07 -20.32 1.29
CA ARG A 322 17.65 -19.13 0.63
C ARG A 322 16.91 -18.76 -0.66
N THR A 323 16.70 -19.73 -1.56
CA THR A 323 15.97 -19.48 -2.81
C THR A 323 14.53 -19.02 -2.56
N ARG A 324 13.86 -19.52 -1.52
CA ARG A 324 12.50 -19.10 -1.16
C ARG A 324 12.51 -17.66 -0.61
N ALA A 325 13.45 -17.31 0.26
CA ALA A 325 13.58 -15.98 0.83
C ALA A 325 13.91 -14.93 -0.25
N GLU A 326 14.86 -15.22 -1.14
CA GLU A 326 15.21 -14.36 -2.27
C GLU A 326 14.02 -14.12 -3.20
N ARG A 327 13.24 -15.16 -3.51
CA ARG A 327 12.00 -15.03 -4.30
C ARG A 327 10.95 -14.19 -3.60
N GLU A 328 10.75 -14.37 -2.30
CA GLU A 328 9.76 -13.60 -1.54
C GLU A 328 10.15 -12.11 -1.46
N ARG A 329 11.41 -11.83 -1.09
CA ARG A 329 11.97 -10.47 -1.06
C ARG A 329 11.76 -9.79 -2.40
N ARG A 330 12.10 -10.47 -3.50
CA ARG A 330 11.95 -9.92 -4.84
C ARG A 330 10.51 -9.57 -5.19
N LYS A 331 9.54 -10.46 -4.90
CA LYS A 331 8.12 -10.17 -5.13
C LYS A 331 7.65 -8.94 -4.34
N LEU A 332 8.06 -8.83 -3.08
CA LEU A 332 7.71 -7.70 -2.22
C LEU A 332 8.37 -6.40 -2.69
N GLU A 333 9.61 -6.43 -3.15
CA GLU A 333 10.30 -5.28 -3.73
C GLU A 333 9.66 -4.84 -5.06
N THR A 334 9.28 -5.78 -5.93
CA THR A 334 8.53 -5.46 -7.16
C THR A 334 7.16 -4.85 -6.84
N LEU A 335 6.49 -5.35 -5.80
CA LEU A 335 5.24 -4.76 -5.32
C LEU A 335 5.45 -3.33 -4.79
N LEU A 336 6.49 -3.12 -3.99
CA LEU A 336 6.87 -1.80 -3.48
C LEU A 336 7.08 -0.83 -4.64
N GLU A 337 7.94 -1.19 -5.59
CA GLU A 337 8.21 -0.37 -6.77
C GLU A 337 6.91 -0.03 -7.53
N GLY A 338 6.05 -1.03 -7.76
CA GLY A 338 4.75 -0.80 -8.40
C GLY A 338 3.87 0.20 -7.65
N LEU A 339 3.86 0.15 -6.31
CA LEU A 339 3.11 1.09 -5.46
C LEU A 339 3.69 2.51 -5.49
N LEU A 340 5.02 2.64 -5.51
CA LEU A 340 5.68 3.95 -5.66
C LEU A 340 5.34 4.57 -7.02
N LEU A 341 5.40 3.78 -8.10
CA LEU A 341 5.06 4.27 -9.45
C LEU A 341 3.56 4.64 -9.59
N ILE A 342 2.66 3.86 -8.97
CA ILE A 342 1.23 4.23 -8.87
C ILE A 342 1.09 5.56 -8.14
N ARG A 343 1.80 5.74 -7.03
CA ARG A 343 1.76 6.95 -6.22
C ARG A 343 2.27 8.18 -6.97
N GLU A 344 3.27 8.01 -7.82
CA GLU A 344 3.77 9.06 -8.72
C GLU A 344 2.83 9.37 -9.89
N GLY A 345 1.77 8.58 -10.09
CA GLY A 345 0.83 8.75 -11.19
C GLY A 345 1.38 8.30 -12.54
N ARG A 346 2.33 7.36 -12.55
CA ARG A 346 2.94 6.85 -13.80
C ARG A 346 1.93 6.09 -14.64
N ASP A 347 2.18 6.07 -15.95
CA ASP A 347 1.34 5.37 -16.90
C ASP A 347 1.43 3.83 -16.72
N PRO A 348 0.32 3.07 -16.85
CA PRO A 348 0.34 1.62 -16.72
C PRO A 348 1.28 0.89 -17.69
N ALA A 349 1.53 1.42 -18.88
CA ALA A 349 2.51 0.84 -19.81
C ALA A 349 3.94 1.05 -19.30
N TYR A 350 4.25 2.25 -18.81
CA TYR A 350 5.53 2.55 -18.17
C TYR A 350 5.78 1.67 -16.94
N ILE A 351 4.75 1.47 -16.10
CA ILE A 351 4.87 0.60 -14.92
C ILE A 351 5.19 -0.83 -15.31
N ARG A 352 4.55 -1.37 -16.37
CA ARG A 352 4.88 -2.70 -16.86
C ARG A 352 6.34 -2.81 -17.28
N GLU A 353 6.78 -1.89 -18.14
CA GLU A 353 8.16 -1.87 -18.64
C GLU A 353 9.19 -1.72 -17.50
N ALA A 354 8.95 -0.79 -16.57
CA ALA A 354 9.83 -0.56 -15.43
C ALA A 354 9.94 -1.79 -14.51
N LEU A 355 8.82 -2.44 -14.21
CA LEU A 355 8.82 -3.62 -13.34
C LEU A 355 9.39 -4.85 -14.04
N GLU A 356 9.20 -5.00 -15.36
CA GLU A 356 9.85 -6.04 -16.15
C GLU A 356 11.37 -5.85 -16.15
N GLY A 357 11.85 -4.64 -16.41
CA GLY A 357 13.28 -4.31 -16.33
C GLY A 357 13.88 -4.53 -14.95
N PHE A 358 13.17 -4.14 -13.88
CA PHE A 358 13.58 -4.39 -12.49
C PHE A 358 13.76 -5.89 -12.19
N LEU A 359 12.93 -6.74 -12.80
CA LEU A 359 13.06 -8.18 -12.67
C LEU A 359 14.23 -8.73 -13.50
N GLU A 360 14.60 -8.14 -14.63
CA GLU A 360 15.76 -8.57 -15.41
C GLU A 360 17.08 -8.19 -14.73
N ASP A 361 17.20 -6.98 -14.19
CA ASP A 361 18.44 -6.46 -13.58
C ASP A 361 18.86 -7.23 -12.31
N LYS A 362 17.91 -7.85 -11.61
CA LYS A 362 18.17 -8.63 -10.39
C LYS A 362 18.29 -10.15 -10.63
N ALA A 363 18.19 -10.62 -11.88
CA ALA A 363 18.09 -12.05 -12.24
C ALA A 363 19.46 -12.65 -12.50
#